data_AF-A0A8D8FRN4-F1
#
_entry.id   AF-A0A8D8FRN4-F1
#
_cell.length_a   1.000
_cell.length_b   1.000
_cell.length_c   1.000
_cell.angle_alpha   90.00
_cell.angle_beta   90.00
_cell.angle_gamma   90.00
#
_symmetry.space_group_name_H-M   'P 1'
#
loop_
_entity.id
_entity.type
_entity.pdbx_description
1 polymer ?
#
loop_
_entity_poly.entity_id
_entity_poly.type
_entity_poly.pdbx_seq_one_letter_code
_entity_poly.pdbx_strand_id
1 'polypeptide(L)'
;MKKEKQKNQQEKAAAAGENSKPAAATAAAAPAAAGQPDYIDHRIKMYDELKAQYLDELSKKPKTAITVTLPDGKEVQATSWESTPYDVAKGISQGLADNTVIARVNNELWDLDRPLEGNCKLQLLKFDDPEAQAVFWHSSAHILGEAMEKRYGGHLCYGPPIENGFYYDMWLEGAGISNSDYGALETDVKKIVKEKQPFERLEMKKSDLLKMFEYNEFKCRILNEKVTT
;
A
#
# COMPACT_ATOMS: atom_id res chain seq x y z
N MET A 1 54.00 42.45 -47.94
CA MET A 1 54.91 41.96 -46.89
C MET A 1 54.08 41.77 -45.62
N LYS A 2 53.65 40.53 -45.38
CA LYS A 2 54.13 39.75 -44.23
C LYS A 2 54.01 40.51 -42.90
N LYS A 3 52.79 40.56 -42.34
CA LYS A 3 52.51 40.61 -40.88
C LYS A 3 51.04 40.80 -40.47
N GLU A 4 50.06 40.61 -41.37
CA GLU A 4 48.64 40.77 -40.99
C GLU A 4 47.70 39.71 -41.60
N LYS A 5 48.22 38.50 -41.78
CA LYS A 5 47.41 37.29 -42.05
C LYS A 5 47.77 36.14 -41.10
N GLN A 6 48.20 36.49 -39.89
CA GLN A 6 48.52 35.57 -38.79
C GLN A 6 47.41 35.49 -37.73
N LYS A 7 46.18 35.95 -38.04
CA LYS A 7 45.05 35.94 -37.11
C LYS A 7 43.85 35.09 -37.54
N ASN A 8 43.97 34.33 -38.63
CA ASN A 8 42.89 33.46 -39.14
C ASN A 8 43.32 32.00 -39.39
N GLN A 9 44.34 31.53 -38.65
CA GLN A 9 44.74 30.11 -38.59
C GLN A 9 44.85 29.63 -37.13
N GLN A 10 43.84 29.98 -36.34
CA GLN A 10 43.66 29.47 -34.97
C GLN A 10 42.20 29.08 -34.70
N GLU A 11 41.52 28.56 -35.72
CA GLU A 11 40.14 28.02 -35.61
C GLU A 11 39.95 26.61 -36.19
N LYS A 12 41.04 25.90 -36.54
CA LYS A 12 40.97 24.48 -36.93
C LYS A 12 42.23 23.74 -36.53
N ALA A 13 42.31 23.31 -35.27
CA ALA A 13 43.07 22.13 -34.80
C ALA A 13 43.12 22.13 -33.25
N ALA A 14 42.03 21.71 -32.60
CA ALA A 14 42.02 21.20 -31.22
C ALA A 14 40.62 20.61 -30.93
N ALA A 15 40.29 19.52 -31.62
CA ALA A 15 39.16 18.67 -31.27
C ALA A 15 39.70 17.26 -31.03
N ALA A 16 40.51 17.14 -29.99
CA ALA A 16 40.96 15.86 -29.45
C ALA A 16 41.33 16.09 -27.98
N GLY A 17 40.57 15.46 -27.09
CA GLY A 17 40.87 15.39 -25.66
C GLY A 17 40.12 16.41 -24.80
N GLU A 18 38.94 16.00 -24.34
CA GLU A 18 38.56 15.99 -22.91
C GLU A 18 37.11 15.51 -22.83
N ASN A 19 36.97 14.18 -22.95
CA ASN A 19 35.72 13.49 -22.64
C ASN A 19 35.71 13.31 -21.10
N SER A 20 35.41 14.38 -20.36
CA SER A 20 35.18 14.32 -18.92
C SER A 20 33.82 13.66 -18.68
N LYS A 21 33.85 12.33 -18.74
CA LYS A 21 32.82 11.44 -18.20
C LYS A 21 32.49 11.94 -16.79
N PRO A 22 31.22 12.28 -16.45
CA PRO A 22 30.89 12.50 -15.07
C PRO A 22 31.20 11.19 -14.34
N ALA A 23 32.03 11.28 -13.31
CA ALA A 23 32.40 10.14 -12.48
C ALA A 23 31.10 9.44 -12.07
N ALA A 24 30.95 8.20 -12.51
CA ALA A 24 29.90 7.33 -12.01
C ALA A 24 30.08 7.30 -10.50
N ALA A 25 29.14 7.90 -9.77
CA ALA A 25 28.98 7.63 -8.36
C ALA A 25 28.90 6.10 -8.27
N THR A 26 29.88 5.49 -7.63
CA THR A 26 29.86 4.08 -7.32
C THR A 26 28.59 3.85 -6.53
N ALA A 27 27.59 3.24 -7.17
CA ALA A 27 26.40 2.75 -6.52
C ALA A 27 26.89 1.85 -5.39
N ALA A 28 26.74 2.33 -4.14
CA ALA A 28 26.95 1.49 -2.99
C ALA A 28 26.03 0.29 -3.16
N ALA A 29 26.59 -0.92 -3.08
CA ALA A 29 25.78 -2.13 -3.09
C ALA A 29 24.68 -2.00 -2.04
N ALA A 30 23.45 -2.34 -2.43
CA ALA A 30 22.31 -2.34 -1.52
C ALA A 30 22.72 -3.06 -0.22
N PRO A 31 22.55 -2.45 0.95
CA PRO A 31 22.89 -3.10 2.20
C PRO A 31 22.17 -4.44 2.26
N ALA A 32 22.92 -5.51 2.58
CA ALA A 32 22.34 -6.81 2.86
C ALA A 32 21.25 -6.64 3.92
N ALA A 33 20.15 -7.37 3.79
CA ALA A 33 18.99 -7.29 4.69
C ALA A 33 19.46 -7.25 6.16
N ALA A 34 19.46 -6.06 6.75
CA ALA A 34 19.52 -5.93 8.19
C ALA A 34 18.29 -6.66 8.74
N GLY A 35 18.38 -7.23 9.94
CA GLY A 35 17.23 -7.86 10.58
C GLY A 35 16.00 -6.96 10.54
N GLN A 36 14.81 -7.55 10.65
CA GLN A 36 13.55 -6.81 10.64
C GLN A 36 13.63 -5.63 11.62
N PRO A 37 13.28 -4.39 11.21
CA PRO A 37 13.34 -3.25 12.11
C PRO A 37 12.46 -3.43 13.35
N ASP A 38 12.95 -3.04 14.52
CA ASP A 38 12.26 -3.20 15.81
C ASP A 38 10.86 -2.55 15.83
N TYR A 39 10.65 -1.48 15.06
CA TYR A 39 9.35 -0.84 14.94
C TYR A 39 8.28 -1.76 14.33
N ILE A 40 8.66 -2.74 13.50
CA ILE A 40 7.71 -3.71 12.93
C ILE A 40 7.17 -4.61 14.04
N ASP A 41 8.05 -5.15 14.88
CA ASP A 41 7.66 -6.01 16.01
C ASP A 41 6.82 -5.25 17.03
N HIS A 42 7.16 -3.98 17.29
CA HIS A 42 6.35 -3.09 18.12
C HIS A 42 4.93 -2.91 17.55
N ARG A 43 4.80 -2.61 16.25
CA ARG A 43 3.49 -2.46 15.59
C ARG A 43 2.67 -3.74 15.65
N ILE A 44 3.28 -4.90 15.37
CA ILE A 44 2.61 -6.21 15.41
C ILE A 44 2.08 -6.48 16.81
N LYS A 45 2.91 -6.29 17.85
CA LYS A 45 2.47 -6.48 19.23
C LYS A 45 1.27 -5.61 19.59
N MET A 46 1.32 -4.32 19.25
CA MET A 46 0.19 -3.41 19.50
C MET A 46 -1.05 -3.81 18.70
N TYR A 47 -0.86 -4.22 17.43
CA TYR A 47 -1.94 -4.69 16.58
C TYR A 47 -2.63 -5.91 17.20
N ASP A 48 -1.88 -6.93 17.61
CA ASP A 48 -2.42 -8.16 18.18
C ASP A 48 -3.22 -7.89 19.47
N GLU A 49 -2.69 -7.04 20.36
CA GLU A 49 -3.37 -6.66 21.60
C GLU A 49 -4.70 -5.94 21.33
N LEU A 50 -4.72 -5.00 20.38
CA LEU A 50 -5.92 -4.22 20.04
C LEU A 50 -6.91 -5.03 19.19
N LYS A 51 -6.42 -5.91 18.33
CA LYS A 51 -7.23 -6.83 17.53
C LYS A 51 -7.96 -7.81 18.43
N ALA A 52 -7.30 -8.35 19.45
CA ALA A 52 -7.94 -9.22 20.43
C ALA A 52 -9.10 -8.52 21.16
N GLN A 53 -8.91 -7.26 21.56
CA GLN A 53 -9.96 -6.44 22.17
C GLN A 53 -11.13 -6.21 21.20
N TYR A 54 -10.82 -5.82 19.96
CA TYR A 54 -11.82 -5.62 18.92
C TYR A 54 -12.64 -6.89 18.63
N LEU A 55 -12.00 -8.05 18.55
CA LEU A 55 -12.69 -9.33 18.31
C LEU A 55 -13.59 -9.72 19.50
N ASP A 56 -13.15 -9.47 20.73
CA ASP A 56 -13.97 -9.65 21.93
C ASP A 56 -15.20 -8.73 21.91
N GLU A 57 -15.03 -7.44 21.57
CA GLU A 57 -16.13 -6.49 21.41
C GLU A 57 -17.10 -6.91 20.29
N LEU A 58 -16.58 -7.33 19.14
CA LEU A 58 -17.36 -7.80 18.00
C LEU A 58 -18.19 -9.04 18.38
N SER A 59 -17.61 -9.98 19.14
CA SER A 59 -18.30 -11.19 19.60
C SER A 59 -19.51 -10.91 20.49
N LYS A 60 -19.52 -9.74 21.16
CA LYS A 60 -20.58 -9.27 22.05
C LYS A 60 -21.66 -8.46 21.32
N LYS A 61 -21.46 -8.11 20.04
CA LYS A 61 -22.46 -7.40 19.25
C LYS A 61 -23.71 -8.26 19.06
N PRO A 62 -24.92 -7.67 19.15
CA PRO A 62 -26.15 -8.41 18.95
C PRO A 62 -26.25 -8.85 17.49
N LYS A 63 -26.31 -10.17 17.28
CA LYS A 63 -26.52 -10.78 15.97
C LYS A 63 -28.01 -10.82 15.65
N THR A 64 -28.42 -10.12 14.61
CA THR A 64 -29.81 -10.01 14.18
C THR A 64 -29.94 -10.33 12.71
N ALA A 65 -31.08 -10.88 12.30
CA ALA A 65 -31.38 -11.07 10.88
C ALA A 65 -31.42 -9.71 10.16
N ILE A 66 -30.78 -9.64 9.00
CA ILE A 66 -30.71 -8.47 8.13
C ILE A 66 -30.98 -8.85 6.68
N THR A 67 -31.49 -7.89 5.92
CA THR A 67 -31.71 -8.03 4.48
C THR A 67 -30.64 -7.30 3.70
N VAL A 68 -29.97 -8.02 2.80
CA VAL A 68 -29.00 -7.50 1.83
C VAL A 68 -29.67 -7.43 0.46
N THR A 69 -29.79 -6.23 -0.09
CA THR A 69 -30.38 -6.00 -1.42
C THR A 69 -29.28 -5.90 -2.48
N LEU A 70 -29.33 -6.77 -3.48
CA LEU A 70 -28.41 -6.81 -4.62
C LEU A 70 -28.87 -5.84 -5.74
N PRO A 71 -28.00 -5.54 -6.74
CA PRO A 71 -28.32 -4.55 -7.78
C PRO A 71 -29.49 -4.94 -8.70
N ASP A 72 -29.76 -6.24 -8.82
CA ASP A 72 -30.90 -6.80 -9.57
C ASP A 72 -32.22 -6.78 -8.76
N GLY A 73 -32.19 -6.24 -7.54
CA GLY A 73 -33.32 -6.21 -6.61
C GLY A 73 -33.50 -7.51 -5.82
N LYS A 74 -32.67 -8.53 -6.03
CA LYS A 74 -32.73 -9.76 -5.24
C LYS A 74 -32.34 -9.46 -3.79
N GLU A 75 -33.11 -10.02 -2.87
CA GLU A 75 -32.84 -9.94 -1.44
C GLU A 75 -32.17 -11.23 -0.95
N VAL A 76 -31.13 -11.07 -0.15
CA VAL A 76 -30.41 -12.16 0.52
C VAL A 76 -30.52 -11.94 2.02
N GLN A 77 -30.91 -12.98 2.75
CA GLN A 77 -30.94 -12.95 4.22
C GLN A 77 -29.53 -13.20 4.76
N ALA A 78 -29.14 -12.38 5.73
CA ALA A 78 -27.82 -12.43 6.37
C ALA A 78 -27.94 -12.14 7.87
N THR A 79 -26.84 -12.26 8.60
CA THR A 79 -26.76 -12.00 10.03
C THR A 79 -25.84 -10.81 10.29
N SER A 80 -26.31 -9.81 11.04
CA SER A 80 -25.48 -8.66 11.41
C SER A 80 -24.29 -9.07 12.27
N TRP A 81 -23.17 -8.37 12.08
CA TRP A 81 -21.89 -8.59 12.76
C TRP A 81 -21.31 -10.02 12.58
N GLU A 82 -21.79 -10.74 11.57
CA GLU A 82 -21.36 -12.11 11.28
C GLU A 82 -21.18 -12.32 9.77
N SER A 83 -22.22 -12.10 8.96
CA SER A 83 -22.13 -12.27 7.52
C SER A 83 -21.32 -11.14 6.88
N THR A 84 -20.52 -11.48 5.87
CA THR A 84 -19.66 -10.53 5.15
C THR A 84 -20.09 -10.38 3.68
N PRO A 85 -19.64 -9.34 2.95
CA PRO A 85 -19.80 -9.28 1.50
C PRO A 85 -19.23 -10.52 0.77
N TYR A 86 -18.13 -11.10 1.26
CA TYR A 86 -17.57 -12.33 0.72
C TYR A 86 -18.56 -13.50 0.83
N ASP A 87 -19.21 -13.67 1.99
CA ASP A 87 -20.20 -14.73 2.20
C ASP A 87 -21.39 -14.62 1.25
N VAL A 88 -21.87 -13.38 1.02
CA VAL A 88 -22.95 -13.13 0.06
C VAL A 88 -22.51 -13.46 -1.37
N ALA A 89 -21.29 -13.06 -1.77
CA ALA A 89 -20.73 -13.39 -3.07
C ALA A 89 -20.58 -14.90 -3.27
N LYS A 90 -20.08 -15.61 -2.26
CA LYS A 90 -19.90 -17.06 -2.25
C LYS A 90 -21.23 -17.80 -2.32
N GLY A 91 -22.27 -17.28 -1.66
CA GLY A 91 -23.64 -17.80 -1.73
C GLY A 91 -24.27 -17.68 -3.13
N ILE A 92 -23.78 -16.77 -3.99
CA ILE A 92 -24.15 -16.69 -5.40
C ILE A 92 -23.33 -17.69 -6.22
N SER A 93 -21.99 -17.62 -6.14
CA SER A 93 -21.07 -18.60 -6.70
C SER A 93 -19.65 -18.39 -6.19
N GLN A 94 -18.86 -19.46 -6.06
CA GLN A 94 -17.45 -19.35 -5.67
C GLN A 94 -16.65 -18.48 -6.66
N GLY A 95 -16.89 -18.63 -7.97
CA GLY A 95 -16.22 -17.84 -8.99
C GLY A 95 -16.52 -16.34 -8.91
N LEU A 96 -17.71 -15.95 -8.41
CA LEU A 96 -17.99 -14.54 -8.15
C LEU A 96 -17.20 -14.03 -6.94
N ALA A 97 -17.17 -14.78 -5.84
CA ALA A 97 -16.42 -14.43 -4.65
C ALA A 97 -14.92 -14.24 -4.95
N ASP A 98 -14.33 -15.19 -5.66
CA ASP A 98 -12.89 -15.18 -5.98
C ASP A 98 -12.47 -14.05 -6.94
N ASN A 99 -13.40 -13.56 -7.78
CA ASN A 99 -13.14 -12.47 -8.73
C ASN A 99 -13.58 -11.09 -8.21
N THR A 100 -14.22 -11.02 -7.03
CA THR A 100 -14.59 -9.75 -6.42
C THR A 100 -13.37 -9.15 -5.73
N VAL A 101 -13.13 -7.86 -5.94
CA VAL A 101 -11.99 -7.13 -5.33
C VAL A 101 -12.44 -6.37 -4.09
N ILE A 102 -13.58 -5.69 -4.17
CA ILE A 102 -14.13 -4.85 -3.11
C ILE A 102 -15.65 -4.85 -3.20
N ALA A 103 -16.34 -4.55 -2.11
CA ALA A 103 -17.78 -4.33 -2.09
C ALA A 103 -18.12 -2.85 -1.98
N ARG A 104 -19.28 -2.45 -2.50
CA ARG A 104 -19.92 -1.17 -2.20
C ARG A 104 -21.16 -1.46 -1.35
N VAL A 105 -21.14 -1.02 -0.10
CA VAL A 105 -22.21 -1.18 0.88
C VAL A 105 -22.80 0.18 1.19
N ASN A 106 -24.08 0.40 0.88
CA ASN A 106 -24.75 1.70 1.07
C ASN A 106 -23.97 2.90 0.46
N ASN A 107 -23.39 2.70 -0.73
CA ASN A 107 -22.56 3.65 -1.47
C ASN A 107 -21.15 3.91 -0.92
N GLU A 108 -20.69 3.13 0.07
CA GLU A 108 -19.32 3.20 0.59
C GLU A 108 -18.53 1.94 0.24
N LEU A 109 -17.23 2.09 -0.05
CA LEU A 109 -16.36 0.95 -0.31
C LEU A 109 -16.05 0.21 0.99
N TRP A 110 -16.27 -1.11 0.98
CA TRP A 110 -16.13 -2.02 2.09
C TRP A 110 -15.32 -3.25 1.70
N ASP A 111 -14.35 -3.60 2.55
CA ASP A 111 -13.55 -4.82 2.42
C ASP A 111 -14.44 -6.07 2.50
N LEU A 112 -14.06 -7.12 1.76
CA LEU A 112 -14.94 -8.29 1.59
C LEU A 112 -15.14 -9.10 2.87
N ASP A 113 -14.20 -9.04 3.81
CA ASP A 113 -14.25 -9.73 5.10
C ASP A 113 -14.84 -8.87 6.23
N ARG A 114 -15.25 -7.62 5.93
CA ARG A 114 -15.89 -6.75 6.93
C ARG A 114 -17.32 -7.25 7.22
N PRO A 115 -17.70 -7.52 8.47
CA PRO A 115 -19.07 -7.91 8.80
C PRO A 115 -20.11 -6.83 8.45
N LEU A 116 -21.24 -7.25 7.88
CA LEU A 116 -22.41 -6.42 7.63
C LEU A 116 -23.08 -6.03 8.93
N GLU A 117 -23.35 -4.74 9.12
CA GLU A 117 -23.81 -4.22 10.41
C GLU A 117 -25.35 -4.10 10.50
N GLY A 118 -26.04 -4.10 9.37
CA GLY A 118 -27.47 -3.84 9.25
C GLY A 118 -27.99 -4.11 7.85
N ASN A 119 -29.27 -3.80 7.62
CA ASN A 119 -29.85 -3.85 6.27
C ASN A 119 -29.06 -2.93 5.33
N CYS A 120 -28.69 -3.44 4.16
CA CYS A 120 -27.85 -2.69 3.25
C CYS A 120 -28.09 -3.03 1.78
N LYS A 121 -27.74 -2.08 0.93
CA LYS A 121 -27.54 -2.33 -0.50
C LYS A 121 -26.11 -2.76 -0.73
N LEU A 122 -25.92 -3.91 -1.39
CA LEU A 122 -24.60 -4.47 -1.68
C LEU A 122 -24.38 -4.54 -3.18
N GLN A 123 -23.24 -4.05 -3.63
CA GLN A 123 -22.73 -4.26 -4.97
C GLN A 123 -21.31 -4.84 -4.89
N LEU A 124 -21.06 -5.90 -5.65
CA LEU A 124 -19.76 -6.56 -5.72
C LEU A 124 -18.99 -6.00 -6.91
N LEU A 125 -17.79 -5.45 -6.67
CA LEU A 125 -16.97 -4.82 -7.71
C LEU A 125 -15.81 -5.73 -8.06
N LYS A 126 -15.65 -6.00 -9.36
CA LYS A 126 -14.51 -6.74 -9.90
C LYS A 126 -13.49 -5.74 -10.45
N PHE A 127 -12.34 -6.24 -10.89
CA PHE A 127 -11.22 -5.41 -11.36
C PHE A 127 -11.55 -4.54 -12.60
N ASP A 128 -12.64 -4.76 -13.30
CA ASP A 128 -13.09 -3.89 -14.40
C ASP A 128 -13.75 -2.58 -13.91
N ASP A 129 -14.09 -2.47 -12.63
CA ASP A 129 -14.57 -1.24 -12.01
C ASP A 129 -13.40 -0.32 -11.60
N PRO A 130 -13.41 0.99 -11.95
CA PRO A 130 -12.34 1.92 -11.60
C PRO A 130 -12.05 2.04 -10.09
N GLU A 131 -13.06 1.95 -9.23
CA GLU A 131 -12.86 2.01 -7.78
C GLU A 131 -12.21 0.72 -7.27
N ALA A 132 -12.54 -0.44 -7.86
CA ALA A 132 -11.87 -1.69 -7.56
C ALA A 132 -10.40 -1.68 -8.01
N GLN A 133 -10.09 -1.10 -9.17
CA GLN A 133 -8.69 -0.91 -9.61
C GLN A 133 -7.91 -0.04 -8.64
N ALA A 134 -8.50 1.07 -8.18
CA ALA A 134 -7.85 1.95 -7.21
C ALA A 134 -7.55 1.22 -5.90
N VAL A 135 -8.47 0.39 -5.38
CA VAL A 135 -8.24 -0.43 -4.19
C VAL A 135 -7.14 -1.47 -4.41
N PHE A 136 -7.15 -2.15 -5.57
CA PHE A 136 -6.13 -3.12 -5.94
C PHE A 136 -4.73 -2.49 -6.00
N TRP A 137 -4.62 -1.31 -6.62
CA TRP A 137 -3.36 -0.58 -6.70
C TRP A 137 -2.90 -0.06 -5.35
N HIS A 138 -3.81 0.40 -4.49
CA HIS A 138 -3.46 0.81 -3.14
C HIS A 138 -2.94 -0.36 -2.30
N SER A 139 -3.58 -1.53 -2.40
CA SER A 139 -3.13 -2.76 -1.76
C SER A 139 -1.75 -3.20 -2.27
N SER A 140 -1.51 -3.05 -3.58
CA SER A 140 -0.21 -3.33 -4.19
C SER A 140 0.89 -2.38 -3.71
N ALA A 141 0.56 -1.11 -3.44
CA ALA A 141 1.46 -0.18 -2.78
C ALA A 141 1.86 -0.69 -1.40
N HIS A 142 0.92 -1.15 -0.58
CA HIS A 142 1.24 -1.70 0.74
C HIS A 142 2.20 -2.88 0.70
N ILE A 143 2.08 -3.77 -0.30
CA ILE A 143 3.02 -4.89 -0.50
C ILE A 143 4.43 -4.36 -0.80
N LEU A 144 4.55 -3.34 -1.66
CA LEU A 144 5.83 -2.68 -1.92
C LEU A 144 6.37 -1.99 -0.66
N GLY A 145 5.51 -1.32 0.11
CA GLY A 145 5.87 -0.67 1.36
C GLY A 145 6.46 -1.65 2.39
N GLU A 146 5.85 -2.82 2.55
CA GLU A 146 6.38 -3.88 3.42
C GLU A 146 7.76 -4.35 2.97
N ALA A 147 7.95 -4.59 1.66
CA ALA A 147 9.25 -4.96 1.10
C ALA A 147 10.31 -3.89 1.39
N MET A 148 9.97 -2.62 1.21
CA MET A 148 10.87 -1.50 1.45
C MET A 148 11.22 -1.35 2.94
N GLU A 149 10.24 -1.47 3.86
CA GLU A 149 10.51 -1.38 5.31
C GLU A 149 11.41 -2.53 5.76
N LYS A 150 11.13 -3.76 5.32
CA LYS A 150 11.96 -4.94 5.65
C LYS A 150 13.38 -4.84 5.10
N ARG A 151 13.55 -4.25 3.91
CA ARG A 151 14.87 -4.16 3.26
C ARG A 151 15.71 -3.00 3.78
N TYR A 152 15.12 -1.82 3.89
CA TYR A 152 15.85 -0.58 4.09
C TYR A 152 15.62 0.06 5.46
N GLY A 153 14.65 -0.41 6.23
CA GLY A 153 14.33 0.15 7.55
C GLY A 153 13.86 1.61 7.52
N GLY A 154 13.41 2.09 6.36
CA GLY A 154 12.99 3.48 6.16
C GLY A 154 11.58 3.77 6.61
N HIS A 155 11.25 5.05 6.66
CA HIS A 155 9.93 5.53 7.07
C HIS A 155 9.03 5.70 5.85
N LEU A 156 7.97 4.90 5.78
CA LEU A 156 6.95 5.03 4.74
C LEU A 156 6.18 6.35 4.86
N CYS A 157 6.03 7.06 3.75
CA CYS A 157 5.34 8.35 3.67
C CYS A 157 3.95 8.20 3.03
N TYR A 158 3.85 8.39 1.71
CA TYR A 158 2.63 8.30 0.91
C TYR A 158 2.73 7.18 -0.10
N GLY A 159 1.67 6.39 -0.24
CA GLY A 159 1.61 5.31 -1.25
C GLY A 159 0.25 5.22 -1.92
N PRO A 160 -0.19 6.26 -2.65
CA PRO A 160 -1.51 6.27 -3.26
C PRO A 160 -1.56 5.41 -4.53
N PRO A 161 -2.75 4.91 -4.89
CA PRO A 161 -3.01 4.46 -6.25
C PRO A 161 -2.97 5.65 -7.22
N ILE A 162 -2.61 5.36 -8.47
CA ILE A 162 -2.67 6.27 -9.62
C ILE A 162 -3.43 5.59 -10.77
N GLU A 163 -3.72 6.31 -11.85
CA GLU A 163 -4.56 5.84 -12.96
C GLU A 163 -4.17 4.44 -13.49
N ASN A 164 -2.87 4.16 -13.61
CA ASN A 164 -2.35 2.92 -14.18
C ASN A 164 -1.34 2.21 -13.25
N GLY A 165 -1.51 2.32 -11.94
CA GLY A 165 -0.63 1.66 -10.98
C GLY A 165 -0.58 2.36 -9.64
N PHE A 166 0.60 2.40 -9.02
CA PHE A 166 0.82 2.99 -7.71
C PHE A 166 2.28 3.42 -7.56
N TYR A 167 2.56 4.22 -6.53
CA TYR A 167 3.92 4.43 -6.02
C TYR A 167 3.92 4.31 -4.50
N TYR A 168 5.11 4.26 -3.90
CA TYR A 168 5.27 4.42 -2.47
C TYR A 168 6.55 5.19 -2.15
N ASP A 169 6.38 6.33 -1.46
CA ASP A 169 7.46 7.16 -0.96
C ASP A 169 8.02 6.61 0.36
N MET A 170 9.34 6.55 0.45
CA MET A 170 10.06 6.20 1.67
C MET A 170 11.15 7.23 1.96
N TRP A 171 11.22 7.65 3.21
CA TRP A 171 12.33 8.42 3.72
C TRP A 171 13.42 7.49 4.28
N LEU A 172 14.67 7.77 3.93
CA LEU A 172 15.87 7.07 4.35
C LEU A 172 16.92 8.07 4.81
N GLU A 173 17.61 7.77 5.90
CA GLU A 173 18.69 8.62 6.38
C GLU A 173 19.95 8.39 5.53
N GLY A 174 20.45 9.45 4.88
CA GLY A 174 21.74 9.43 4.16
C GLY A 174 21.80 8.55 2.91
N ALA A 175 20.68 7.96 2.48
CA ALA A 175 20.60 7.06 1.33
C ALA A 175 19.33 7.31 0.51
N GLY A 176 19.26 6.70 -0.66
CA GLY A 176 18.08 6.75 -1.53
C GLY A 176 17.93 5.45 -2.31
N ILE A 177 16.71 5.20 -2.76
CA ILE A 177 16.38 4.04 -3.60
C ILE A 177 16.59 4.45 -5.06
N SER A 178 17.20 3.57 -5.83
CA SER A 178 17.57 3.80 -7.22
C SER A 178 17.20 2.61 -8.12
N ASN A 179 17.46 2.73 -9.42
CA ASN A 179 17.16 1.65 -10.37
C ASN A 179 17.95 0.36 -10.09
N SER A 180 19.10 0.41 -9.41
CA SER A 180 19.85 -0.81 -9.05
C SER A 180 19.13 -1.66 -8.00
N ASP A 181 18.19 -1.07 -7.26
CA ASP A 181 17.45 -1.72 -6.18
C ASP A 181 16.23 -2.51 -6.69
N TYR A 182 15.82 -2.28 -7.94
CA TYR A 182 14.58 -2.79 -8.51
C TYR A 182 14.51 -4.33 -8.48
N GLY A 183 15.58 -5.01 -8.90
CA GLY A 183 15.59 -6.48 -8.93
C GLY A 183 15.52 -7.12 -7.53
N ALA A 184 16.09 -6.45 -6.52
CA ALA A 184 16.04 -6.91 -5.14
C ALA A 184 14.63 -6.72 -4.56
N LEU A 185 14.03 -5.55 -4.75
CA LEU A 185 12.67 -5.24 -4.32
C LEU A 185 11.63 -6.12 -5.01
N GLU A 186 11.76 -6.36 -6.32
CA GLU A 186 10.85 -7.25 -7.06
C GLU A 186 10.90 -8.67 -6.49
N THR A 187 12.08 -9.13 -6.08
CA THR A 187 12.24 -10.44 -5.43
C THR A 187 11.52 -10.50 -4.09
N ASP A 188 11.59 -9.46 -3.26
CA ASP A 188 10.88 -9.42 -1.97
C ASP A 188 9.37 -9.32 -2.15
N VAL A 189 8.90 -8.46 -3.05
CA VAL A 189 7.47 -8.32 -3.37
C VAL A 189 6.91 -9.67 -3.82
N LYS A 190 7.63 -10.37 -4.72
CA LYS A 190 7.25 -11.74 -5.14
C LYS A 190 7.23 -12.73 -3.98
N LYS A 191 8.10 -12.57 -2.99
CA LYS A 191 8.10 -13.40 -1.78
C LYS A 191 6.86 -13.11 -0.92
N ILE A 192 6.58 -11.84 -0.62
CA ILE A 192 5.42 -11.41 0.17
C ILE A 192 4.11 -11.87 -0.49
N VAL A 193 3.98 -11.72 -1.81
CA VAL A 193 2.80 -12.22 -2.55
C VAL A 193 2.61 -13.73 -2.40
N LYS A 194 3.69 -14.52 -2.37
CA LYS A 194 3.62 -15.97 -2.18
C LYS A 194 3.23 -16.38 -0.76
N GLU A 195 3.47 -15.52 0.23
CA GLU A 195 3.08 -15.77 1.63
C GLU A 195 1.56 -15.72 1.81
N LYS A 196 0.82 -15.08 0.89
CA LYS A 196 -0.65 -14.95 0.94
C LYS A 196 -1.14 -14.39 2.28
N GLN A 197 -0.43 -13.38 2.78
CA GLN A 197 -0.82 -12.70 4.01
C GLN A 197 -2.23 -12.09 3.83
N PRO A 198 -3.12 -12.22 4.85
CA PRO A 198 -4.43 -11.58 4.80
C PRO A 198 -4.29 -10.07 4.94
N PHE A 199 -5.14 -9.32 4.24
CA PHE A 199 -5.35 -7.90 4.54
C PHE A 199 -6.39 -7.79 5.66
N GLU A 200 -5.95 -7.30 6.82
CA GLU A 200 -6.83 -7.24 8.00
C GLU A 200 -7.15 -5.81 8.41
N ARG A 201 -8.45 -5.50 8.47
CA ARG A 201 -8.95 -4.24 8.98
C ARG A 201 -9.02 -4.24 10.51
N LEU A 202 -8.61 -3.13 11.12
CA LEU A 202 -8.84 -2.82 12.53
C LEU A 202 -9.11 -1.32 12.68
N GLU A 203 -10.22 -0.97 13.31
CA GLU A 203 -10.51 0.42 13.69
C GLU A 203 -9.88 0.70 15.05
N MET A 204 -9.13 1.79 15.13
CA MET A 204 -8.32 2.14 16.28
C MET A 204 -8.54 3.59 16.68
N LYS A 205 -8.36 3.90 17.96
CA LYS A 205 -8.35 5.29 18.43
C LYS A 205 -7.12 6.00 17.88
N LYS A 206 -7.25 7.31 17.61
CA LYS A 206 -6.14 8.16 17.17
C LYS A 206 -4.94 8.09 18.11
N SER A 207 -5.16 8.03 19.42
CA SER A 207 -4.08 7.90 20.42
C SER A 207 -3.27 6.62 20.26
N ASP A 208 -3.92 5.51 19.95
CA ASP A 208 -3.26 4.21 19.77
C ASP A 208 -2.47 4.18 18.46
N LEU A 209 -3.01 4.79 17.40
CA LEU A 209 -2.31 4.97 16.12
C LEU A 209 -1.07 5.86 16.28
N LEU A 210 -1.17 6.97 17.01
CA LEU A 210 -0.04 7.87 17.25
C LEU A 210 1.08 7.17 18.03
N LYS A 211 0.73 6.31 18.99
CA LYS A 211 1.70 5.49 19.72
C LYS A 211 2.31 4.41 18.82
N MET A 212 1.49 3.68 18.07
CA MET A 212 1.93 2.63 17.15
C MET A 212 2.92 3.13 16.09
N PHE A 213 2.73 4.37 15.62
CA PHE A 213 3.56 4.99 14.59
C PHE A 213 4.51 6.06 15.14
N GLU A 214 4.80 6.09 16.45
CA GLU A 214 5.59 7.16 17.08
C GLU A 214 7.00 7.32 16.48
N TYR A 215 7.55 6.25 15.91
CA TYR A 215 8.83 6.25 15.21
C TYR A 215 8.80 6.96 13.84
N ASN A 216 7.63 7.09 13.22
CA ASN A 216 7.46 7.58 11.86
C ASN A 216 6.75 8.94 11.85
N GLU A 217 7.54 10.02 11.81
CA GLU A 217 7.06 11.40 11.81
C GLU A 217 6.05 11.71 10.68
N PHE A 218 6.20 11.09 9.51
CA PHE A 218 5.31 11.30 8.37
C PHE A 218 3.92 10.71 8.64
N LYS A 219 3.86 9.51 9.23
CA LYS A 219 2.60 8.89 9.65
C LYS A 219 1.95 9.68 10.78
N CYS A 220 2.70 10.10 11.80
CA CYS A 220 2.18 10.96 12.87
C CYS A 220 1.60 12.27 12.33
N ARG A 221 2.26 12.92 11.37
CA ARG A 221 1.74 14.12 10.71
C ARG A 221 0.41 13.83 9.99
N ILE A 222 0.36 12.77 9.17
CA ILE A 222 -0.85 12.38 8.45
C ILE A 222 -2.01 12.11 9.42
N LEU A 223 -1.76 11.40 10.53
CA LEU A 223 -2.76 11.13 11.56
C LEU A 223 -3.27 12.43 12.21
N ASN A 224 -2.37 13.38 12.49
CA ASN A 224 -2.76 14.66 13.08
C ASN A 224 -3.58 15.54 12.14
N GLU A 225 -3.30 15.51 10.84
CA GLU A 225 -3.99 16.31 9.83
C GLU A 225 -5.32 15.70 9.35
N LYS A 226 -5.38 14.38 9.18
CA LYS A 226 -6.50 13.71 8.49
C LYS A 226 -7.47 12.98 9.41
N VAL A 227 -7.07 12.62 10.63
CA VAL A 227 -7.94 11.90 11.57
C VAL A 227 -8.51 12.90 12.58
N THR A 228 -9.80 13.18 12.47
CA THR A 228 -10.52 14.18 13.29
C THR A 228 -11.41 13.58 14.37
N THR A 229 -11.62 12.27 14.31
CA THR A 229 -12.36 11.44 15.29
C THR A 229 -11.42 10.88 16.34
#